data_AF-A0A7C7QZ01-F1
#
_entry.id   AF-A0A7C7QZ01-F1
#
_cell.length_a   1.000
_cell.length_b   1.000
_cell.length_c   1.000
_cell.angle_alpha   90.00
_cell.angle_beta   90.00
_cell.angle_gamma   90.00
#
_symmetry.space_group_name_H-M   'P 1'
#
loop_
_entity.id
_entity.type
_entity.pdbx_description
1 polymer ?
#
loop_
_entity_poly.entity_id
_entity_poly.type
_entity_poly.pdbx_seq_one_letter_code
_entity_poly.pdbx_strand_id
1 'polypeptide(L)'
;MGDSGLRPGQWAICSKPCVTDWNADGRLDLLVGDSCGGFLAKPKQTEAELAEQLQAIQQLPVLRRRWAEAFGAYREHLAAEAGRELSADQQRRRAALIAQIQRLQDEIVKALDTIGRYAPRRQRHGFVWLFLRKPSSR
;
A
#
# COMPACT_ATOMS: atom_id res chain seq x y z
N MET A 1 14.20 -4.94 -9.09
CA MET A 1 14.99 -5.70 -8.10
C MET A 1 14.94 -5.01 -6.75
N GLY A 2 14.19 -5.58 -5.80
CA GLY A 2 14.24 -5.15 -4.39
C GLY A 2 15.19 -6.06 -3.60
N ASP A 3 15.42 -5.74 -2.34
CA ASP A 3 16.37 -6.46 -1.47
C ASP A 3 16.01 -7.94 -1.23
N SER A 4 14.83 -8.39 -1.67
CA SER A 4 14.36 -9.78 -1.60
C SER A 4 15.22 -10.80 -2.36
N GLY A 5 16.17 -10.35 -3.19
CA GLY A 5 17.15 -11.20 -3.86
C GLY A 5 18.58 -11.05 -3.34
N LEU A 6 18.81 -10.23 -2.32
CA LEU A 6 20.14 -9.93 -1.80
C LEU A 6 20.51 -10.94 -0.71
N ARG A 7 21.68 -11.56 -0.85
CA ARG A 7 22.24 -12.42 0.19
C ARG A 7 22.70 -11.56 1.37
N PRO A 8 22.72 -12.11 2.60
CA PRO A 8 23.40 -11.45 3.72
C PRO A 8 24.79 -10.97 3.30
N GLY A 9 25.07 -9.67 3.43
CA GLY A 9 26.33 -9.04 3.01
C GLY A 9 26.27 -8.25 1.68
N GLN A 10 25.17 -8.31 0.93
CA GLN A 10 24.95 -7.47 -0.25
C GLN A 10 24.18 -6.18 0.07
N TRP A 11 24.45 -5.58 1.22
CA TRP A 11 23.82 -4.33 1.64
C TRP A 11 24.63 -3.14 1.10
N ALA A 12 23.92 -2.07 0.74
CA ALA A 12 24.42 -0.86 0.08
C ALA A 12 24.83 -1.05 -1.39
N ILE A 13 24.12 -0.35 -2.28
CA ILE A 13 24.41 -0.28 -3.72
C ILE A 13 25.64 0.62 -3.96
N CYS A 14 25.85 1.62 -3.09
CA CYS A 14 26.99 2.54 -3.12
C CYS A 14 27.34 3.01 -1.70
N SER A 15 28.63 3.22 -1.42
CA SER A 15 29.13 3.88 -0.20
C SER A 15 29.97 5.11 -0.57
N LYS A 16 29.85 6.19 0.20
CA LYS A 16 30.64 7.42 0.06
C LYS A 16 31.29 7.81 1.39
N PRO A 17 32.55 7.42 1.63
CA PRO A 17 33.28 7.84 2.82
C PRO A 17 33.74 9.31 2.70
N CYS A 18 33.76 10.01 3.84
CA CYS A 18 34.30 11.37 4.00
C CYS A 18 35.01 11.47 5.35
N VAL A 19 36.21 12.05 5.37
CA VAL A 19 37.00 12.26 6.58
C VAL A 19 37.02 13.75 6.90
N THR A 20 36.54 14.13 8.09
CA THR A 20 36.47 15.53 8.53
C THR A 20 36.42 15.58 10.05
N ASP A 21 36.88 16.65 10.67
CA ASP A 21 36.59 16.95 12.08
C ASP A 21 35.14 17.43 12.18
N TRP A 22 34.21 16.54 12.55
CA TRP A 22 32.77 16.84 12.48
C TRP A 22 32.30 17.66 13.68
N ASN A 23 32.91 17.45 14.84
CA ASN A 23 32.50 18.05 16.10
C ASN A 23 33.44 19.19 16.57
N ALA A 24 34.43 19.56 15.76
CA ALA A 24 35.44 20.58 16.06
C ALA A 24 36.30 20.25 17.30
N ASP A 25 36.56 18.96 17.56
CA ASP A 25 37.39 18.52 18.68
C ASP A 25 38.90 18.41 18.34
N GLY A 26 39.27 18.81 17.12
CA GLY A 26 40.62 18.75 16.59
C GLY A 26 41.01 17.37 16.08
N ARG A 27 40.11 16.39 16.05
CA ARG A 27 40.36 15.02 15.56
C ARG A 27 39.50 14.75 14.33
N LEU A 28 40.12 14.09 13.35
CA LEU A 28 39.39 13.63 12.17
C LEU A 28 38.44 12.47 12.53
N ASP A 29 37.16 12.67 12.22
CA ASP A 29 36.08 11.68 12.27
C ASP A 29 35.82 11.07 10.88
N LEU A 30 35.03 10.00 10.84
CA LEU A 30 34.61 9.35 9.60
C LEU A 30 33.09 9.47 9.44
N LEU A 31 32.65 10.11 8.36
CA LEU A 31 31.28 10.01 7.85
C LEU A 31 31.22 8.98 6.73
N VAL A 32 30.24 8.10 6.76
CA VAL A 32 29.97 7.14 5.69
C VAL A 32 28.53 7.31 5.24
N GLY A 33 28.33 7.83 4.03
CA GLY A 33 27.03 7.76 3.37
C GLY A 33 26.85 6.42 2.69
N ASP A 34 25.66 5.83 2.79
CA ASP A 34 25.26 4.70 1.96
C ASP A 34 24.05 5.03 1.08
N SER A 35 23.83 4.19 0.06
CA SER A 35 22.54 4.09 -0.61
C SER A 35 22.07 2.65 -0.56
N CYS A 36 21.01 2.40 0.20
CA CYS A 36 20.27 1.14 0.20
C CYS A 36 19.07 1.25 -0.75
N GLY A 37 18.91 0.28 -1.64
CA GLY A 37 17.92 0.39 -2.71
C GLY A 37 16.95 -0.77 -2.76
N GLY A 38 15.68 -0.49 -2.49
CA GLY A 38 14.59 -1.34 -2.95
C GLY A 38 13.92 -2.19 -1.88
N PHE A 39 13.87 -1.74 -0.63
CA PHE A 39 12.95 -2.32 0.33
C PHE A 39 11.52 -1.85 0.05
N LEU A 40 10.57 -2.74 0.35
CA LEU A 40 9.15 -2.44 0.37
C LEU A 40 8.82 -1.90 1.77
N ALA A 41 8.76 -0.59 1.92
CA ALA A 41 8.32 0.03 3.16
C ALA A 41 6.87 0.48 3.03
N LYS A 42 6.08 0.18 4.08
CA LYS A 42 4.81 0.87 4.28
C LYS A 42 5.10 2.34 4.55
N PRO A 43 4.32 3.28 3.99
CA PRO A 43 4.41 4.67 4.40
C PRO A 43 4.16 4.78 5.91
N LYS A 44 4.73 5.81 6.55
CA LYS A 44 4.38 6.12 7.94
C LYS A 44 2.90 6.46 7.99
N GLN A 45 2.20 5.92 8.99
CA GLN A 45 0.78 6.13 9.23
C GLN A 45 0.59 6.62 10.65
N THR A 46 -0.34 7.54 10.83
CA THR A 46 -0.93 7.85 12.14
C THR A 46 -1.82 6.70 12.61
N GLU A 47 -2.15 6.67 13.90
CA GLU A 47 -3.06 5.66 14.46
C GLU A 47 -4.45 5.73 13.82
N ALA A 48 -4.93 6.93 13.49
CA ALA A 48 -6.19 7.14 12.78
C ALA A 48 -6.18 6.56 11.36
N GLU A 49 -5.10 6.78 10.60
CA GLU A 49 -4.96 6.24 9.24
C GLU A 49 -4.83 4.70 9.23
N LEU A 50 -4.16 4.14 10.25
CA LEU A 50 -4.10 2.70 10.43
C LEU A 50 -5.49 2.12 10.71
N ALA A 51 -6.27 2.76 11.58
CA ALA A 51 -7.65 2.36 11.87
C ALA A 51 -8.54 2.41 10.62
N GLU A 52 -8.43 3.48 9.81
CA GLU A 52 -9.16 3.59 8.53
C GLU A 52 -8.79 2.45 7.57
N GLN A 53 -7.49 2.16 7.41
CA GLN A 53 -7.03 1.07 6.56
C GLN A 53 -7.56 -0.29 7.05
N LEU A 54 -7.50 -0.56 8.35
CA LEU A 54 -7.98 -1.82 8.93
C LEU A 54 -9.49 -1.96 8.76
N GLN A 55 -10.25 -0.88 8.93
CA GLN A 55 -11.68 -0.87 8.69
C GLN A 55 -12.00 -1.18 7.21
N ALA A 56 -11.28 -0.57 6.26
CA ALA A 56 -11.45 -0.87 4.84
C ALA A 56 -11.14 -2.34 4.52
N ILE A 57 -10.08 -2.91 5.12
CA ILE A 57 -9.74 -4.34 4.99
C ILE A 57 -10.87 -5.22 5.51
N GLN A 58 -11.44 -4.90 6.67
CA GLN A 58 -12.54 -5.67 7.28
C GLN A 58 -13.85 -5.56 6.49
N GLN A 59 -14.12 -4.40 5.89
CA GLN A 59 -15.34 -4.17 5.11
C GLN A 59 -15.29 -4.82 3.72
N LEU A 60 -14.12 -4.95 3.11
CA LEU A 60 -13.97 -5.44 1.74
C LEU A 60 -14.60 -6.83 1.49
N PRO A 61 -14.43 -7.86 2.35
CA PRO A 61 -15.11 -9.15 2.17
C PRO A 61 -16.63 -9.04 2.22
N VAL A 62 -17.16 -8.19 3.10
CA VAL A 62 -18.60 -7.96 3.25
C VAL A 62 -19.16 -7.30 1.99
N LEU A 63 -18.50 -6.25 1.50
CA LEU A 63 -18.88 -5.56 0.26
C LEU A 63 -18.83 -6.51 -0.95
N ARG A 64 -17.77 -7.32 -1.06
CA ARG A 64 -17.64 -8.32 -2.14
C ARG A 64 -18.75 -9.36 -2.09
N ARG A 65 -19.12 -9.84 -0.90
CA ARG A 65 -20.23 -10.78 -0.74
C ARG A 65 -21.55 -10.17 -1.18
N ARG A 66 -21.86 -8.96 -0.72
CA ARG A 66 -23.09 -8.24 -1.11
C ARG A 66 -23.14 -7.97 -2.61
N TRP A 67 -22.01 -7.60 -3.21
CA TRP A 67 -21.89 -7.42 -4.66
C TRP A 67 -22.13 -8.74 -5.40
N ALA A 68 -21.56 -9.85 -4.94
CA ALA A 68 -21.76 -11.16 -5.55
C ALA A 68 -23.23 -11.62 -5.48
N GLU A 69 -23.89 -11.39 -4.35
CA GLU A 69 -25.33 -11.67 -4.16
C GLU A 69 -26.19 -10.81 -5.10
N ALA A 70 -25.95 -9.50 -5.16
CA ALA A 70 -26.68 -8.58 -6.04
C ALA A 70 -26.45 -8.89 -7.53
N PHE A 71 -25.21 -9.20 -7.90
CA PHE A 71 -24.84 -9.58 -9.26
C PHE A 71 -25.44 -10.94 -9.64
N GLY A 72 -25.51 -11.89 -8.71
CA GLY A 72 -26.23 -13.16 -8.87
C GLY A 72 -27.71 -12.94 -9.19
N ALA A 73 -28.40 -12.13 -8.38
CA ALA A 73 -29.80 -11.78 -8.60
C ALA A 73 -30.04 -11.07 -9.95
N TYR A 74 -29.13 -10.18 -10.36
CA TYR A 74 -29.18 -9.53 -11.66
C TYR A 74 -28.99 -10.52 -12.82
N ARG A 75 -28.08 -11.49 -12.68
CA ARG A 75 -27.88 -12.56 -13.67
C ARG A 75 -29.10 -13.47 -13.81
N GLU A 76 -29.75 -13.81 -12.71
CA GLU A 76 -30.99 -14.60 -12.72
C GLU A 76 -32.12 -13.84 -13.42
N HIS A 77 -32.27 -12.54 -13.14
CA HIS A 77 -33.21 -11.68 -13.86
C HIS A 77 -32.95 -11.67 -15.37
N LEU A 78 -31.69 -11.46 -15.79
CA LEU A 78 -31.30 -11.49 -17.21
C LEU A 78 -31.63 -12.83 -17.87
N ALA A 79 -31.40 -13.95 -17.17
CA ALA A 79 -31.70 -15.28 -17.70
C ALA A 79 -33.21 -15.55 -17.83
N ALA A 80 -34.01 -15.11 -16.85
CA ALA A 80 -35.46 -15.27 -16.85
C ALA A 80 -36.18 -14.39 -17.91
N GLU A 81 -35.54 -13.30 -18.30
CA GLU A 81 -36.07 -12.27 -19.20
C GLU A 81 -35.54 -12.40 -20.65
N ALA A 82 -34.68 -13.39 -20.94
CA ALA A 82 -34.12 -13.61 -22.27
C ALA A 82 -35.23 -13.90 -23.31
N GLY A 83 -35.48 -12.92 -24.18
CA GLY A 83 -36.45 -13.03 -25.28
C GLY A 83 -37.90 -12.71 -24.92
N ARG A 84 -38.16 -12.10 -23.75
CA ARG A 84 -39.52 -11.65 -23.34
C ARG A 84 -39.59 -10.13 -23.23
N GLU A 85 -40.72 -9.54 -23.58
CA GLU A 85 -40.98 -8.12 -23.29
C GLU A 85 -41.12 -7.93 -21.78
N LEU A 86 -40.41 -6.92 -21.26
CA LEU A 86 -40.36 -6.63 -19.82
C LEU A 86 -41.54 -5.76 -19.41
N SER A 87 -42.25 -6.16 -18.36
CA SER A 87 -43.23 -5.28 -17.73
C SER A 87 -42.56 -4.06 -17.09
N ALA A 88 -43.31 -2.98 -16.88
CA ALA A 88 -42.81 -1.78 -16.20
C ALA A 88 -42.23 -2.09 -14.81
N ASP A 89 -42.80 -3.06 -14.08
CA ASP A 89 -42.30 -3.47 -12.77
C ASP A 89 -40.98 -4.26 -12.86
N GLN A 90 -40.82 -5.10 -13.89
CA GLN A 90 -39.55 -5.80 -14.15
C GLN A 90 -38.44 -4.82 -14.52
N GLN A 91 -38.75 -3.84 -15.37
CA GLN A 91 -37.81 -2.77 -15.74
C GLN A 91 -37.34 -1.97 -14.51
N ARG A 92 -38.27 -1.62 -13.59
CA ARG A 92 -37.94 -0.95 -12.33
C ARG A 92 -37.04 -1.80 -11.43
N ARG A 93 -37.35 -3.10 -11.26
CA ARG A 93 -36.53 -4.03 -10.47
C ARG A 93 -35.13 -4.18 -11.05
N ARG A 94 -35.01 -4.33 -12.37
CA ARG A 94 -33.73 -4.37 -13.08
C ARG A 94 -32.92 -3.09 -12.86
N ALA A 95 -33.55 -1.92 -13.02
CA ALA A 95 -32.88 -0.64 -12.80
C ALA A 95 -32.39 -0.50 -11.34
N ALA A 96 -33.19 -0.94 -10.36
CA ALA A 96 -32.80 -0.93 -8.96
C ALA A 96 -31.60 -1.86 -8.67
N LEU A 97 -31.59 -3.07 -9.26
CA LEU A 97 -30.46 -3.99 -9.14
C LEU A 97 -29.18 -3.41 -9.76
N ILE A 98 -29.28 -2.79 -10.94
CA ILE A 98 -28.14 -2.13 -11.59
C ILE A 98 -27.59 -1.01 -10.70
N ALA A 99 -28.46 -0.15 -10.18
CA ALA A 99 -28.04 0.94 -9.29
C ALA A 99 -27.39 0.42 -8.01
N GLN A 100 -27.91 -0.67 -7.44
CA GLN A 100 -27.33 -1.33 -6.26
C GLN A 100 -25.94 -1.90 -6.56
N ILE A 101 -25.78 -2.58 -7.70
CA ILE A 101 -24.50 -3.16 -8.13
C ILE A 101 -23.46 -2.05 -8.34
N GLN A 102 -23.85 -0.97 -9.02
CA GLN A 102 -22.98 0.19 -9.24
C GLN A 102 -22.51 0.80 -7.92
N ARG A 103 -23.44 1.05 -6.99
CA ARG A 103 -23.10 1.57 -5.66
C ARG A 103 -22.13 0.66 -4.91
N LEU A 104 -22.37 -0.65 -4.90
CA LEU A 104 -21.49 -1.61 -4.23
C LEU A 104 -20.11 -1.66 -4.89
N GLN A 105 -20.05 -1.53 -6.21
CA GLN A 105 -18.80 -1.44 -6.95
C GLN A 105 -18.02 -0.18 -6.57
N ASP A 106 -18.67 0.98 -6.46
CA ASP A 106 -18.05 2.23 -6.03
C ASP A 106 -17.50 2.12 -4.59
N GLU A 107 -18.27 1.51 -3.68
CA GLU A 107 -17.83 1.25 -2.30
C GLU A 107 -16.61 0.30 -2.26
N ILE A 108 -16.58 -0.74 -3.10
CA ILE A 108 -15.43 -1.65 -3.23
C ILE A 108 -14.20 -0.90 -3.76
N VAL A 109 -14.36 -0.10 -4.81
CA VAL A 109 -13.27 0.70 -5.39
C VAL A 109 -12.70 1.65 -4.35
N LYS A 110 -13.55 2.34 -3.59
CA LYS A 110 -13.13 3.22 -2.50
C LYS A 110 -12.35 2.47 -1.42
N ALA A 111 -12.83 1.30 -1.00
CA ALA A 111 -12.11 0.47 -0.01
C ALA A 111 -10.74 0.01 -0.54
N LEU A 112 -10.66 -0.41 -1.82
CA LEU A 112 -9.40 -0.79 -2.45
C LEU A 112 -8.43 0.38 -2.59
N ASP A 113 -8.92 1.58 -2.89
CA ASP A 113 -8.10 2.79 -2.95
C ASP A 113 -7.51 3.10 -1.57
N THR A 114 -8.33 3.12 -0.52
CA THR A 114 -7.85 3.31 0.87
C THR A 114 -6.78 2.26 1.24
N ILE A 115 -7.00 0.98 0.91
CA ILE A 115 -6.01 -0.07 1.15
C ILE A 115 -4.72 0.17 0.35
N GLY A 116 -4.86 0.57 -0.92
CA GLY A 116 -3.76 0.78 -1.86
C GLY A 116 -2.89 1.99 -1.54
N ARG A 117 -3.45 3.05 -0.95
CA ARG A 117 -2.68 4.23 -0.48
C ARG A 117 -1.56 3.85 0.48
N TYR A 118 -1.81 2.84 1.30
CA TYR A 118 -0.88 2.36 2.33
C TYR A 118 -0.18 1.06 1.96
N ALA A 119 -0.28 0.63 0.70
CA ALA A 119 0.47 -0.52 0.21
C ALA A 119 1.99 -0.24 0.28
N PRO A 120 2.81 -1.25 0.61
CA PRO A 120 4.26 -1.10 0.61
C PRO A 120 4.75 -0.58 -0.74
N ARG A 121 5.41 0.57 -0.75
CA ARG A 121 6.01 1.12 -1.97
C ARG A 121 7.51 0.84 -1.96
N ARG A 122 8.07 0.72 -3.16
CA ARG A 122 9.51 0.64 -3.35
C ARG A 122 10.11 1.97 -2.91
N GLN A 123 10.88 1.94 -1.82
CA GLN A 123 11.61 3.10 -1.35
C GLN A 123 13.10 2.91 -1.64
N ARG A 124 13.75 4.00 -2.05
CA ARG A 124 15.21 4.10 -2.09
C ARG A 124 15.58 5.01 -0.91
N HIS A 125 16.49 4.53 -0.07
CA HIS A 125 16.94 5.30 1.08
C HIS A 125 18.47 5.27 1.14
N GLY A 126 19.04 6.06 2.01
CA GLY A 126 20.46 6.10 2.27
C GLY A 126 20.66 6.62 3.66
N PHE A 127 21.52 5.97 4.42
CA PHE A 127 21.88 6.38 5.77
C PHE A 127 23.20 7.14 5.72
N VAL A 128 23.39 8.01 6.72
CA VAL A 128 24.68 8.61 7.01
C VAL A 128 25.10 8.11 8.39
N TRP A 129 26.22 7.40 8.41
CA TRP A 129 26.84 6.87 9.62
C TRP A 129 27.94 7.82 10.06
N LEU A 130 27.94 8.21 11.34
CA LEU A 130 28.98 9.03 11.95
C LEU A 130 29.79 8.18 12.92
N PHE A 131 31.10 8.10 12.69
CA PHE A 131 32.06 7.44 13.56
C PHE A 131 32.95 8.50 14.20
N LEU A 132 32.63 8.84 15.46
CA LEU A 132 33.42 9.79 16.24
C LEU A 132 34.73 9.16 16.71
N ARG A 133 35.84 9.86 16.50
CA ARG A 133 37.14 9.44 16.98
C ARG A 133 37.28 9.70 18.47
N LYS A 134 37.39 8.62 19.25
CA LYS A 134 37.70 8.71 20.68
C LYS A 134 39.16 9.16 20.89
N PRO A 135 39.44 9.92 21.96
CA PRO A 135 40.81 10.17 22.39
C PRO A 135 41.50 8.84 22.72
N SER A 136 42.80 8.73 22.44
CA SER A 136 43.57 7.56 22.84
C SER A 136 43.63 7.50 24.37
N SER A 137 43.04 6.47 24.97
CA SER A 137 43.34 6.08 26.34
C SER A 137 44.80 5.60 26.36
N ARG A 138 45.69 6.39 26.95
CA ARG A 138 47.03 5.93 27.31
C ARG A 138 46.96 5.08 28.58
#